data_AF-A0A1J3DN79-F1
#
_entry.id   AF-A0A1J3DN79-F1
#
_cell.length_a   1.000
_cell.length_b   1.000
_cell.length_c   1.000
_cell.angle_alpha   90.00
_cell.angle_beta   90.00
_cell.angle_gamma   90.00
#
_symmetry.space_group_name_H-M   'P 1'
#
loop_
_entity.id
_entity.type
_entity.pdbx_description
1 polymer ?
#
loop_
_entity_poly.entity_id
_entity_poly.type
_entity_poly.pdbx_seq_one_letter_code
_entity_poly.pdbx_strand_id
1 'polypeptide(L)'
;VSPNVLGAFCLDTGLPCDFNHSTCGGRNELCYGRGPGYPDEFESTRIIGERQFKMAMDLFNEASEQLQGKVDYRHVYVDFSQLNVTLRKKDGTSEVVKTCPAAMGFAFAAGTTDGPGAFDFSQGDDKGNPFWRMVRNFIKSPHKKQMDCHYPKPILLDTGEMTKPYDWAPSILSLQILRIGQLFILSVPGEFTTMAGRRLRDAVKTQLKSSGDKEMSGEIHVVIAGLANGYSQYVTTFEEYQVQRYDVKAYHTDPLEQTAPSRSS
;
A
#
# COMPACT_ATOMS: atom_id res chain seq x y z
N VAL A 1 -2.98 -5.66 -5.65
CA VAL A 1 -3.64 -6.02 -6.94
C VAL A 1 -3.25 -7.44 -7.25
N SER A 2 -4.21 -8.33 -7.46
CA SER A 2 -3.92 -9.75 -7.67
C SER A 2 -3.91 -10.13 -9.16
N PRO A 3 -2.98 -10.98 -9.63
CA PRO A 3 -3.04 -11.60 -10.95
C PRO A 3 -4.01 -12.79 -11.00
N ASN A 4 -4.57 -13.22 -9.86
CA ASN A 4 -5.52 -14.31 -9.74
C ASN A 4 -6.95 -13.85 -10.08
N VAL A 5 -7.18 -13.66 -11.38
CA VAL A 5 -8.37 -12.97 -11.92
C VAL A 5 -9.68 -13.75 -11.84
N LEU A 6 -9.68 -15.04 -11.48
CA LEU A 6 -10.92 -15.82 -11.39
C LEU A 6 -11.65 -15.66 -10.05
N GLY A 7 -11.04 -14.95 -9.10
CA GLY A 7 -11.57 -14.80 -7.74
C GLY A 7 -10.97 -15.80 -6.75
N ALA A 8 -11.40 -15.71 -5.49
CA ALA A 8 -10.89 -16.53 -4.40
C ALA A 8 -11.92 -17.59 -3.95
N PHE A 9 -11.45 -18.82 -3.80
CA PHE A 9 -12.28 -19.99 -3.50
C PHE A 9 -11.65 -20.87 -2.43
N CYS A 10 -12.51 -21.57 -1.71
CA CYS A 10 -12.14 -22.58 -0.74
C CYS A 10 -11.63 -23.84 -1.43
N LEU A 11 -10.43 -24.30 -1.07
CA LEU A 11 -9.80 -25.48 -1.69
C LEU A 11 -10.57 -26.78 -1.44
N ASP A 12 -11.25 -26.89 -0.31
CA ASP A 12 -11.97 -28.09 0.14
C ASP A 12 -13.37 -28.23 -0.49
N THR A 13 -14.11 -27.13 -0.56
CA THR A 13 -15.52 -27.11 -1.01
C THR A 13 -15.70 -26.57 -2.42
N GLY A 14 -14.72 -25.84 -2.95
CA GLY A 14 -14.82 -25.13 -4.22
C GLY A 14 -15.75 -23.90 -4.20
N LEU A 15 -16.34 -23.57 -3.05
CA LEU A 15 -17.20 -22.39 -2.89
C LEU A 15 -16.37 -21.10 -2.83
N PRO A 16 -16.94 -19.94 -3.17
CA PRO A 16 -16.29 -18.65 -2.97
C PRO A 16 -15.92 -18.42 -1.50
N CYS A 17 -14.76 -17.81 -1.25
CA CYS A 17 -14.38 -17.42 0.12
C CYS A 17 -15.31 -16.33 0.68
N ASP A 18 -15.36 -16.21 2.01
CA ASP A 18 -15.86 -14.99 2.64
C ASP A 18 -15.02 -13.79 2.19
N PHE A 19 -15.68 -12.81 1.58
CA PHE A 19 -15.01 -11.68 0.96
C PHE A 19 -14.26 -10.82 1.99
N ASN A 20 -14.90 -10.50 3.12
CA ASN A 20 -14.38 -9.53 4.08
C ASN A 20 -13.14 -10.05 4.83
N HIS A 21 -13.16 -11.32 5.22
CA HIS A 21 -12.11 -11.90 6.05
C HIS A 21 -11.14 -12.80 5.26
N SER A 22 -11.45 -13.12 4.00
CA SER A 22 -10.71 -14.08 3.17
C SER A 22 -10.62 -15.44 3.84
N THR A 23 -11.77 -15.98 4.26
CA THR A 23 -11.83 -17.24 5.01
C THR A 23 -12.80 -18.25 4.40
N CYS A 24 -12.58 -19.51 4.77
CA CYS A 24 -13.37 -20.69 4.47
C CYS A 24 -13.66 -21.38 5.79
N GLY A 25 -14.94 -21.44 6.19
CA GLY A 25 -15.30 -21.95 7.52
C GLY A 25 -14.63 -21.21 8.69
N GLY A 26 -14.32 -19.91 8.51
CA GLY A 26 -13.63 -19.07 9.50
C GLY A 26 -12.10 -19.20 9.53
N ARG A 27 -11.51 -19.96 8.59
CA ARG A 27 -10.07 -20.16 8.46
C ARG A 27 -9.52 -19.59 7.16
N ASN A 28 -8.37 -18.93 7.20
CA ASN A 28 -7.76 -18.31 6.01
C ASN A 28 -6.99 -19.31 5.15
N GLU A 29 -6.48 -20.40 5.71
CA GLU A 29 -5.52 -21.31 5.06
C GLU A 29 -6.08 -22.04 3.84
N LEU A 30 -7.41 -22.07 3.68
CA LEU A 30 -8.07 -22.71 2.55
C LEU A 30 -8.56 -21.72 1.51
N CYS A 31 -8.47 -20.42 1.75
CA CYS A 31 -8.95 -19.40 0.83
C CYS A 31 -7.85 -18.95 -0.15
N TYR A 32 -7.95 -19.39 -1.40
CA TYR A 32 -6.95 -19.08 -2.42
C TYR A 32 -7.56 -18.42 -3.65
N GLY A 33 -6.90 -17.37 -4.14
CA GLY A 33 -7.11 -16.77 -5.44
C GLY A 33 -6.74 -17.75 -6.56
N ARG A 34 -7.53 -17.78 -7.63
CA ARG A 34 -7.28 -18.63 -8.79
C ARG A 34 -6.86 -17.81 -10.02
N GLY A 35 -5.73 -18.18 -10.61
CA GLY A 35 -5.28 -17.67 -11.89
C GLY A 35 -6.08 -18.22 -13.07
N PRO A 36 -5.95 -17.63 -14.27
CA PRO A 36 -6.73 -18.03 -15.44
C PRO A 36 -6.38 -19.41 -15.99
N GLY A 37 -5.24 -20.00 -15.60
CA GLY A 37 -4.81 -21.35 -15.97
C GLY A 37 -5.09 -22.40 -14.89
N TYR A 38 -5.85 -22.06 -13.83
CA TYR A 38 -6.10 -22.96 -12.69
C TYR A 38 -6.53 -24.38 -13.14
N PRO A 39 -5.98 -25.46 -12.55
CA PRO A 39 -5.07 -25.47 -11.39
C PRO A 39 -3.58 -25.26 -11.71
N ASP A 40 -3.21 -24.98 -12.97
CA ASP A 40 -1.81 -24.78 -13.37
C ASP A 40 -1.36 -23.32 -13.17
N GLU A 41 -0.45 -23.13 -12.22
CA GLU A 41 0.14 -21.82 -11.92
C GLU A 41 1.10 -21.36 -13.02
N PHE A 42 1.83 -22.26 -13.68
CA PHE A 42 2.70 -21.90 -14.80
C PHE A 42 1.89 -21.39 -15.99
N GLU A 43 0.78 -22.06 -16.30
CA GLU A 43 -0.14 -21.60 -17.35
C GLU A 43 -0.82 -20.28 -16.97
N SER A 44 -1.18 -20.11 -15.69
CA SER A 44 -1.70 -18.83 -15.18
C SER A 44 -0.70 -17.69 -15.36
N THR A 45 0.57 -17.90 -15.00
CA THR A 45 1.66 -16.94 -15.20
C THR A 45 1.87 -16.65 -16.68
N ARG A 46 1.87 -17.67 -17.54
CA ARG A 46 2.01 -17.52 -19.00
C ARG A 46 0.89 -16.63 -19.57
N ILE A 47 -0.37 -16.92 -19.23
CA ILE A 47 -1.53 -16.15 -19.72
C ILE A 47 -1.48 -14.70 -19.24
N ILE A 48 -1.21 -14.45 -17.95
CA ILE A 48 -1.16 -13.09 -17.40
C ILE A 48 0.03 -12.31 -17.96
N GLY A 49 1.19 -12.95 -18.12
CA GLY A 49 2.37 -12.36 -18.76
C GLY A 49 2.11 -12.02 -20.23
N GLU A 50 1.47 -12.92 -20.99
CA GLU A 50 1.12 -12.70 -22.39
C GLU A 50 0.14 -11.53 -22.56
N ARG A 51 -0.87 -11.41 -21.68
CA ARG A 51 -1.80 -10.27 -21.69
C ARG A 51 -1.08 -8.93 -21.50
N GLN A 52 -0.17 -8.86 -20.54
CA GLN A 52 0.63 -7.64 -20.28
C GLN A 52 1.58 -7.33 -21.45
N PHE A 53 2.25 -8.36 -21.99
CA PHE A 53 3.13 -8.22 -23.14
C PHE A 53 2.41 -7.67 -24.36
N LYS A 54 1.24 -8.22 -24.72
CA LYS A 54 0.45 -7.77 -25.87
C LYS A 54 0.13 -6.28 -25.76
N MET A 55 -0.46 -5.87 -24.63
CA MET A 55 -0.80 -4.46 -24.41
C MET A 55 0.45 -3.56 -24.44
N ALA A 56 1.56 -3.99 -23.82
CA ALA A 56 2.79 -3.22 -23.83
C ALA A 56 3.38 -3.07 -25.25
N MET A 57 3.31 -4.12 -26.06
CA MET A 57 3.77 -4.11 -27.45
C MET A 57 2.89 -3.21 -28.33
N ASP A 58 1.58 -3.27 -28.15
CA ASP A 58 0.63 -2.40 -28.86
C ASP A 58 0.91 -0.93 -28.53
N LEU A 59 1.03 -0.58 -27.24
CA LEU A 59 1.38 0.78 -26.80
C LEU A 59 2.76 1.24 -27.30
N PHE A 60 3.74 0.34 -27.35
CA PHE A 60 5.07 0.65 -27.87
C PHE A 60 5.04 0.99 -29.37
N ASN A 61 4.31 0.19 -30.16
CA ASN A 61 4.20 0.40 -31.60
C ASN A 61 3.36 1.63 -31.97
N GLU A 62 2.37 1.98 -31.15
CA GLU A 62 1.50 3.15 -31.35
C GLU A 62 2.05 4.45 -30.73
N ALA A 63 3.19 4.40 -30.02
CA ALA A 63 3.75 5.54 -29.32
C ALA A 63 4.07 6.70 -30.29
N SER A 64 3.36 7.82 -30.14
CA SER A 64 3.52 9.02 -30.97
C SER A 64 4.04 10.25 -30.21
N GLU A 65 3.98 10.23 -28.88
CA GLU A 65 4.44 11.34 -28.04
C GLU A 65 5.94 11.18 -27.72
N GLN A 66 6.77 12.03 -28.30
CA GLN A 66 8.19 12.09 -27.94
C GLN A 66 8.39 12.87 -26.63
N LEU A 67 9.11 12.26 -25.67
CA LEU A 67 9.46 12.97 -24.45
C LEU A 67 10.45 14.12 -24.74
N GLN A 68 10.15 15.31 -24.22
CA GLN A 68 10.92 16.52 -24.49
C GLN A 68 11.11 17.36 -23.22
N GLY A 69 12.27 18.02 -23.12
CA GLY A 69 12.63 18.86 -21.98
C GLY A 69 13.80 18.29 -21.18
N LYS A 70 14.07 18.88 -20.02
CA LYS A 70 15.23 18.52 -19.19
C LYS A 70 15.03 17.20 -18.44
N VAL A 71 16.16 16.63 -18.04
CA VAL A 71 16.25 15.55 -17.05
C VAL A 71 16.58 16.19 -15.71
N ASP A 72 15.85 15.84 -14.66
CA ASP A 72 16.07 16.35 -13.29
C ASP A 72 15.69 15.28 -12.26
N TYR A 73 16.12 15.44 -11.02
CA TYR A 73 15.73 14.56 -9.92
C TYR A 73 15.69 15.29 -8.58
N ARG A 74 14.84 14.81 -7.67
CA ARG A 74 14.89 15.16 -6.25
C ARG A 74 14.93 13.86 -5.45
N HIS A 75 15.76 13.84 -4.40
CA HIS A 75 15.89 12.71 -3.50
C HIS A 75 16.02 13.23 -2.08
N VAL A 76 15.35 12.58 -1.13
CA VAL A 76 15.44 12.91 0.29
C VAL A 76 15.29 11.65 1.14
N TYR A 77 16.04 11.59 2.23
CA TYR A 77 15.80 10.64 3.32
C TYR A 77 14.91 11.32 4.35
N VAL A 78 13.78 10.70 4.69
CA VAL A 78 12.80 11.24 5.63
C VAL A 78 12.64 10.25 6.78
N ASP A 79 12.65 10.76 8.01
CA ASP A 79 12.28 9.98 9.20
C ASP A 79 10.75 9.92 9.32
N PHE A 80 10.19 8.73 9.12
CA PHE A 80 8.76 8.44 9.18
C PHE A 80 8.30 8.00 10.58
N SER A 81 9.17 7.99 11.59
CA SER A 81 8.79 7.58 12.94
C SER A 81 7.85 8.60 13.62
N GLN A 82 8.00 9.90 13.31
CA GLN A 82 7.23 11.01 13.91
C GLN A 82 7.09 12.23 12.97
N LEU A 83 7.03 12.00 11.66
CA LEU A 83 6.76 13.03 10.65
C LEU A 83 5.41 13.73 10.92
N ASN A 84 5.44 15.07 10.98
CA ASN A 84 4.25 15.91 11.04
C ASN A 84 3.57 15.96 9.66
N VAL A 85 2.27 15.71 9.64
CA VAL A 85 1.44 15.70 8.43
C VAL A 85 0.28 16.68 8.63
N THR A 86 0.16 17.64 7.72
CA THR A 86 -0.94 18.62 7.76
C THR A 86 -2.11 18.09 6.94
N LEU A 87 -3.21 17.78 7.61
CA LEU A 87 -4.48 17.43 6.98
C LEU A 87 -5.32 18.69 6.78
N ARG A 88 -5.85 18.86 5.57
CA ARG A 88 -6.81 19.92 5.25
C ARG A 88 -8.21 19.36 5.39
N LYS A 89 -9.04 20.00 6.20
CA LYS A 89 -10.43 19.63 6.40
C LYS A 89 -11.34 20.33 5.39
N LYS A 90 -12.51 19.74 5.15
CA LYS A 90 -13.54 20.28 4.24
C LYS A 90 -14.06 21.67 4.64
N ASP A 91 -13.99 22.01 5.92
CA ASP A 91 -14.37 23.32 6.46
C ASP A 91 -13.28 24.40 6.28
N GLY A 92 -12.16 24.08 5.61
CA GLY A 92 -11.05 24.98 5.36
C GLY A 92 -10.03 25.04 6.50
N THR A 93 -10.31 24.41 7.65
CA THR A 93 -9.34 24.29 8.74
C THR A 93 -8.25 23.28 8.41
N SER A 94 -7.14 23.34 9.14
CA SER A 94 -6.08 22.35 9.05
C SER A 94 -5.75 21.78 10.42
N GLU A 95 -5.51 20.49 10.47
CA GLU A 95 -4.95 19.82 11.64
C GLU A 95 -3.59 19.22 11.31
N VAL A 96 -2.71 19.19 12.31
CA VAL A 96 -1.41 18.53 12.19
C VAL A 96 -1.49 17.23 12.96
N VAL A 97 -1.37 16.13 12.24
CA VAL A 97 -1.24 14.77 12.79
C VAL A 97 0.21 14.32 12.68
N LYS A 98 0.54 13.18 13.30
CA LYS A 98 1.88 12.61 13.25
C LYS A 98 1.83 11.17 12.79
N THR A 99 2.81 10.79 11.99
CA THR A 99 3.13 9.37 11.78
C THR A 99 3.51 8.70 13.10
N CYS A 100 3.36 7.38 13.12
CA CYS A 100 3.70 6.53 14.25
C CYS A 100 4.95 5.71 13.92
N PRO A 101 5.79 5.34 14.91
CA PRO A 101 6.78 4.28 14.74
C PRO A 101 6.13 3.02 14.18
N ALA A 102 6.83 2.28 13.32
CA ALA A 102 6.25 1.19 12.54
C ALA A 102 5.61 0.10 13.42
N ALA A 103 4.41 -0.37 13.04
CA ALA A 103 3.80 -1.53 13.69
C ALA A 103 2.97 -2.36 12.71
N MET A 104 3.00 -3.68 12.92
CA MET A 104 2.25 -4.66 12.13
C MET A 104 1.01 -5.10 12.88
N GLY A 105 -0.15 -5.08 12.22
CA GLY A 105 -1.43 -5.48 12.81
C GLY A 105 -1.63 -6.99 12.82
N PHE A 106 -2.69 -7.49 13.48
CA PHE A 106 -3.01 -8.92 13.48
C PHE A 106 -3.28 -9.49 12.09
N ALA A 107 -3.99 -8.73 11.24
CA ALA A 107 -4.23 -9.08 9.84
C ALA A 107 -2.93 -9.27 9.02
N PHE A 108 -1.77 -8.86 9.54
CA PHE A 108 -0.48 -9.19 8.93
C PHE A 108 -0.27 -10.69 8.80
N ALA A 109 -0.57 -11.43 9.86
CA ALA A 109 -0.34 -12.87 9.92
C ALA A 109 -1.43 -13.66 9.18
N ALA A 110 -2.51 -13.00 8.74
CA ALA A 110 -3.57 -13.62 7.95
C ALA A 110 -3.18 -13.85 6.47
N GLY A 111 -2.11 -13.20 5.97
CA GLY A 111 -1.77 -13.26 4.55
C GLY A 111 -2.85 -12.68 3.64
N THR A 112 -2.78 -13.01 2.36
CA THR A 112 -3.78 -12.64 1.35
C THR A 112 -4.39 -13.86 0.69
N THR A 113 -5.36 -13.67 -0.20
CA THR A 113 -5.82 -14.78 -1.06
C THR A 113 -4.75 -15.26 -2.03
N ASP A 114 -3.70 -14.48 -2.30
CA ASP A 114 -2.58 -14.86 -3.16
C ASP A 114 -1.50 -15.65 -2.41
N GLY A 115 -1.63 -15.74 -1.09
CA GLY A 115 -0.71 -16.42 -0.19
C GLY A 115 -1.25 -16.28 1.22
N PRO A 116 -2.15 -17.19 1.66
CA PRO A 116 -2.75 -17.08 2.97
C PRO A 116 -1.69 -17.31 4.03
N GLY A 117 -1.93 -16.68 5.17
CA GLY A 117 -1.14 -16.92 6.36
C GLY A 117 -1.45 -18.28 6.97
N ALA A 118 -1.12 -18.42 8.24
CA ALA A 118 -1.37 -19.64 9.01
C ALA A 118 -2.07 -19.29 10.32
N PHE A 119 -2.61 -20.32 10.98
CA PHE A 119 -3.30 -20.21 12.27
C PHE A 119 -4.63 -19.47 12.16
N ASP A 120 -5.17 -19.09 13.31
CA ASP A 120 -6.48 -18.47 13.47
C ASP A 120 -6.52 -16.96 13.14
N PHE A 121 -5.60 -16.48 12.30
CA PHE A 121 -5.59 -15.09 11.84
C PHE A 121 -6.52 -14.91 10.64
N SER A 122 -7.27 -13.81 10.63
CA SER A 122 -8.13 -13.42 9.52
C SER A 122 -7.87 -11.97 9.12
N GLN A 123 -8.15 -11.63 7.86
CA GLN A 123 -8.14 -10.23 7.45
C GLN A 123 -9.33 -9.50 8.06
N GLY A 124 -9.19 -8.20 8.32
CA GLY A 124 -10.25 -7.40 8.94
C GLY A 124 -10.34 -7.55 10.46
N ASP A 125 -9.39 -8.23 11.10
CA ASP A 125 -9.33 -8.31 12.56
C ASP A 125 -8.90 -6.96 13.16
N ASP A 126 -9.88 -6.24 13.72
CA ASP A 126 -9.71 -4.99 14.45
C ASP A 126 -9.66 -5.18 15.98
N LYS A 127 -9.83 -6.42 16.47
CA LYS A 127 -9.89 -6.72 17.91
C LYS A 127 -8.64 -7.43 18.41
N GLY A 128 -8.02 -8.30 17.63
CA GLY A 128 -6.87 -9.12 18.01
C GLY A 128 -7.18 -10.17 19.07
N ASN A 129 -7.01 -11.45 18.74
CA ASN A 129 -7.23 -12.59 19.66
C ASN A 129 -6.40 -12.48 20.98
N PRO A 130 -7.01 -12.67 22.16
CA PRO A 130 -6.34 -12.73 23.46
C PRO A 130 -5.08 -13.62 23.53
N PHE A 131 -5.07 -14.78 22.89
CA PHE A 131 -3.93 -15.70 22.90
C PHE A 131 -2.68 -15.03 22.29
N TRP A 132 -2.81 -14.47 21.09
CA TRP A 132 -1.71 -13.80 20.41
C TRP A 132 -1.32 -12.48 21.06
N ARG A 133 -2.24 -11.80 21.76
CA ARG A 133 -1.89 -10.66 22.62
C ARG A 133 -0.96 -11.08 23.75
N MET A 134 -1.18 -12.25 24.36
CA MET A 134 -0.30 -12.81 25.40
C MET A 134 1.09 -13.13 24.83
N VAL A 135 1.15 -13.83 23.69
CA VAL A 135 2.41 -14.18 23.01
C VAL A 135 3.20 -12.92 22.62
N ARG A 136 2.54 -11.92 22.01
CA ARG A 136 3.14 -10.62 21.72
C ARG A 136 3.71 -9.97 22.97
N ASN A 137 2.94 -9.92 24.06
CA ASN A 137 3.34 -9.24 25.30
C ASN A 137 4.57 -9.89 25.96
N PHE A 138 4.80 -11.19 25.73
CA PHE A 138 6.02 -11.86 26.14
C PHE A 138 7.26 -11.36 25.37
N ILE A 139 7.10 -10.98 24.10
CA ILE A 139 8.18 -10.43 23.27
C ILE A 139 8.38 -8.94 23.57
N LYS A 140 7.34 -8.14 23.36
CA LYS A 140 7.28 -6.69 23.59
C LYS A 140 5.83 -6.25 23.64
N SER A 141 5.39 -5.73 24.79
CA SER A 141 4.06 -5.11 24.87
C SER A 141 4.11 -3.70 24.26
N PRO A 142 3.22 -3.36 23.31
CA PRO A 142 3.11 -2.00 22.80
C PRO A 142 2.61 -1.05 23.89
N HIS A 143 3.20 0.14 23.96
CA HIS A 143 2.76 1.16 24.90
C HIS A 143 1.43 1.80 24.48
N LYS A 144 0.71 2.41 25.43
CA LYS A 144 -0.59 3.06 25.15
C LYS A 144 -0.51 4.09 24.02
N LYS A 145 0.53 4.93 24.02
CA LYS A 145 0.77 5.92 22.96
C LYS A 145 0.85 5.29 21.57
N GLN A 146 1.50 4.13 21.46
CA GLN A 146 1.68 3.41 20.20
C GLN A 146 0.35 2.79 19.73
N MET A 147 -0.41 2.19 20.66
CA MET A 147 -1.75 1.67 20.37
C MET A 147 -2.73 2.78 19.94
N ASP A 148 -2.73 3.91 20.64
CA ASP A 148 -3.59 5.05 20.32
C ASP A 148 -3.23 5.65 18.95
N CYS A 149 -1.93 5.69 18.60
CA CYS A 149 -1.45 6.20 17.32
C CYS A 149 -1.84 5.30 16.13
N HIS A 150 -1.79 3.98 16.31
CA HIS A 150 -2.11 3.02 15.24
C HIS A 150 -3.59 2.68 15.13
N TYR A 151 -4.44 3.15 16.05
CA TYR A 151 -5.87 2.84 16.07
C TYR A 151 -6.52 3.05 14.67
N PRO A 152 -7.40 2.14 14.19
CA PRO A 152 -7.96 0.97 14.87
C PRO A 152 -7.10 -0.30 14.82
N LYS A 153 -5.86 -0.24 14.34
CA LYS A 153 -5.03 -1.44 14.18
C LYS A 153 -4.71 -2.12 15.51
N PRO A 154 -5.10 -3.38 15.71
CA PRO A 154 -4.58 -4.16 16.82
C PRO A 154 -3.14 -4.56 16.50
N ILE A 155 -2.17 -3.97 17.20
CA ILE A 155 -0.74 -4.25 16.97
C ILE A 155 -0.40 -5.69 17.35
N LEU A 156 0.10 -6.48 16.41
CA LEU A 156 0.69 -7.79 16.63
C LEU A 156 2.19 -7.69 16.89
N LEU A 157 2.93 -6.89 16.12
CA LEU A 157 4.37 -6.68 16.28
C LEU A 157 4.69 -5.19 16.30
N ASP A 158 5.35 -4.73 17.36
CA ASP A 158 5.71 -3.33 17.56
C ASP A 158 7.11 -3.02 17.00
N THR A 159 7.28 -3.26 15.70
CA THR A 159 8.58 -3.32 15.03
C THR A 159 9.40 -2.03 15.13
N GLY A 160 8.75 -0.86 15.24
CA GLY A 160 9.40 0.44 15.38
C GLY A 160 9.96 0.71 16.78
N GLU A 161 9.56 -0.09 17.78
CA GLU A 161 10.13 -0.06 19.13
C GLU A 161 11.04 -1.27 19.44
N MET A 162 11.28 -2.13 18.44
CA MET A 162 12.10 -3.33 18.55
C MET A 162 13.46 -3.10 17.88
N THR A 163 14.50 -2.93 18.71
CA THR A 163 15.85 -2.51 18.25
C THR A 163 16.95 -3.54 18.50
N LYS A 164 16.60 -4.73 19.01
CA LYS A 164 17.56 -5.81 19.30
C LYS A 164 17.34 -7.03 18.40
N PRO A 165 18.41 -7.62 17.81
CA PRO A 165 19.81 -7.17 17.86
C PRO A 165 20.10 -5.94 16.97
N TYR A 166 19.16 -5.59 16.08
CA TYR A 166 19.13 -4.42 15.23
C TYR A 166 17.67 -3.94 15.09
N ASP A 167 17.44 -2.80 14.45
CA ASP A 167 16.09 -2.28 14.21
C ASP A 167 15.27 -3.22 13.31
N TRP A 168 14.06 -3.57 13.76
CA TRP A 168 13.19 -4.53 13.06
C TRP A 168 12.44 -3.91 11.88
N ALA A 169 12.36 -2.58 11.82
CA ALA A 169 11.77 -1.84 10.72
C ALA A 169 12.56 -0.54 10.47
N PRO A 170 12.71 -0.11 9.20
CA PRO A 170 13.42 1.13 8.87
C PRO A 170 12.61 2.35 9.34
N SER A 171 13.18 3.28 10.09
CA SER A 171 12.52 4.57 10.40
C SER A 171 12.77 5.64 9.34
N ILE A 172 13.92 5.56 8.66
CA ILE A 172 14.36 6.50 7.63
C ILE A 172 14.16 5.88 6.25
N LEU A 173 13.34 6.51 5.42
CA LEU A 173 12.97 6.01 4.10
C LEU A 173 13.38 7.00 2.99
N SER A 174 13.75 6.46 1.83
CA SER A 174 14.09 7.23 0.64
C SER A 174 12.84 7.60 -0.14
N LEU A 175 12.67 8.89 -0.42
CA LEU A 175 11.70 9.40 -1.39
C LEU A 175 12.44 10.00 -2.57
N GLN A 176 12.07 9.60 -3.79
CA GLN A 176 12.70 10.09 -5.01
C GLN A 176 11.68 10.39 -6.11
N ILE A 177 11.91 11.50 -6.80
CA ILE A 177 11.20 11.86 -8.03
C ILE A 177 12.23 12.01 -9.13
N LEU A 178 12.04 11.29 -10.23
CA LEU A 178 12.82 11.43 -11.45
C LEU A 178 11.97 12.14 -12.50
N ARG A 179 12.55 13.10 -13.22
CA ARG A 179 11.91 13.81 -14.32
C ARG A 179 12.66 13.52 -15.62
N ILE A 180 11.92 13.16 -16.66
CA ILE A 180 12.40 13.04 -18.04
C ILE A 180 11.42 13.82 -18.92
N GLY A 181 11.73 15.08 -19.21
CA GLY A 181 10.82 15.94 -19.96
C GLY A 181 9.51 16.18 -19.22
N GLN A 182 8.40 15.71 -19.79
CA GLN A 182 7.06 15.72 -19.17
C GLN A 182 6.68 14.43 -18.43
N LEU A 183 7.58 13.43 -18.34
CA LEU A 183 7.39 12.23 -17.53
C LEU A 183 8.01 12.41 -16.13
N PHE A 184 7.23 12.08 -15.10
CA PHE A 184 7.64 12.07 -13.70
C PHE A 184 7.44 10.68 -13.11
N ILE A 185 8.52 10.11 -12.58
CA ILE A 185 8.53 8.79 -11.94
C ILE A 185 8.66 8.99 -10.43
N LEU A 186 7.61 8.64 -9.71
CA LEU A 186 7.57 8.69 -8.25
C LEU A 186 8.08 7.34 -7.71
N SER A 187 9.31 7.32 -7.23
CA SER A 187 9.93 6.13 -6.65
C SER A 187 9.59 6.08 -5.17
N VAL A 188 8.75 5.11 -4.78
CA VAL A 188 8.20 5.00 -3.43
C VAL A 188 8.64 3.69 -2.74
N PRO A 189 9.04 3.74 -1.46
CA PRO A 189 9.67 2.63 -0.77
C PRO A 189 8.66 1.63 -0.18
N GLY A 190 7.63 1.24 -0.94
CA GLY A 190 6.59 0.33 -0.46
C GLY A 190 5.56 -0.04 -1.52
N GLU A 191 4.52 -0.73 -1.08
CA GLU A 191 3.42 -1.24 -1.89
C GLU A 191 2.18 -0.36 -1.70
N PHE A 192 1.94 0.54 -2.65
CA PHE A 192 0.78 1.43 -2.60
C PHE A 192 -0.47 0.71 -3.12
N THR A 193 -1.58 0.83 -2.41
CA THR A 193 -2.88 0.41 -2.93
C THR A 193 -3.25 1.22 -4.16
N THR A 194 -4.24 0.71 -4.91
CA THR A 194 -4.76 1.39 -6.10
C THR A 194 -5.15 2.84 -5.81
N MET A 195 -5.87 3.08 -4.71
CA MET A 195 -6.35 4.43 -4.39
C MET A 195 -5.27 5.30 -3.75
N ALA A 196 -4.40 4.76 -2.90
CA ALA A 196 -3.25 5.50 -2.38
C ALA A 196 -2.36 6.00 -3.52
N GLY A 197 -2.07 5.11 -4.49
CA GLY A 197 -1.28 5.47 -5.66
C GLY A 197 -1.97 6.51 -6.56
N ARG A 198 -3.29 6.39 -6.78
CA ARG A 198 -4.05 7.41 -7.53
C ARG A 198 -3.97 8.78 -6.86
N ARG A 199 -4.25 8.85 -5.55
CA ARG A 199 -4.17 10.11 -4.76
C ARG A 199 -2.79 10.76 -4.87
N LEU A 200 -1.72 9.97 -4.74
CA LEU A 200 -0.36 10.49 -4.82
C LEU A 200 -0.04 11.06 -6.21
N ARG A 201 -0.37 10.33 -7.27
CA ARG A 201 -0.14 10.82 -8.65
C ARG A 201 -0.89 12.10 -8.93
N ASP A 202 -2.16 12.17 -8.52
CA ASP A 202 -3.02 13.33 -8.77
C ASP A 202 -2.55 14.55 -7.98
N ALA A 203 -2.14 14.36 -6.72
CA ALA A 203 -1.59 15.44 -5.90
C ALA A 203 -0.30 16.01 -6.48
N VAL A 204 0.64 15.14 -6.90
CA VAL A 204 1.89 15.58 -7.52
C VAL A 204 1.63 16.26 -8.87
N LYS A 205 0.76 15.68 -9.71
CA LYS A 205 0.38 16.29 -11.00
C LYS A 205 -0.24 17.68 -10.80
N THR A 206 -1.12 17.82 -9.81
CA THR A 206 -1.74 19.11 -9.46
C THR A 206 -0.70 20.12 -9.00
N GLN A 207 0.23 19.72 -8.14
CA GLN A 207 1.30 20.60 -7.65
C GLN A 207 2.27 21.04 -8.76
N LEU A 208 2.58 20.15 -9.70
CA LEU A 208 3.43 20.48 -10.85
C LEU A 208 2.74 21.50 -11.77
N LYS A 209 1.44 21.31 -12.07
CA LYS A 209 0.66 22.24 -12.89
C LYS A 209 0.42 23.60 -12.22
N SER A 210 0.32 23.64 -10.89
CA SER A 210 0.13 24.90 -10.13
C SER A 210 1.43 25.68 -9.88
N SER A 211 2.59 25.11 -10.19
CA SER A 211 3.90 25.72 -9.93
C SER A 211 4.18 27.01 -10.72
N GLY A 212 3.41 27.29 -11.77
CA GLY A 212 3.63 28.43 -12.67
C GLY A 212 4.82 28.25 -13.62
N ASP A 213 5.49 27.10 -13.60
CA ASP A 213 6.55 26.77 -14.57
C ASP A 213 5.94 26.56 -15.94
N LYS A 214 6.36 27.36 -16.94
CA LYS A 214 5.87 27.25 -18.32
C LYS A 214 6.18 25.89 -18.93
N GLU A 215 7.24 25.21 -18.51
CA GLU A 215 7.53 23.84 -18.93
C GLU A 215 6.49 22.83 -18.43
N MET A 216 5.76 23.17 -17.36
CA MET A 216 4.72 22.33 -16.72
C MET A 216 3.30 22.72 -17.16
N SER A 217 3.16 23.56 -18.19
CA SER A 217 1.86 24.00 -18.71
C SER A 217 1.19 22.97 -19.64
N GLY A 218 1.97 22.03 -20.18
CA GLY A 218 1.49 20.97 -21.08
C GLY A 218 0.91 19.75 -20.36
N GLU A 219 0.74 18.66 -21.12
CA GLU A 219 0.38 17.37 -20.53
C GLU A 219 1.55 16.83 -19.71
N ILE A 220 1.25 16.23 -18.55
CA ILE A 220 2.24 15.71 -17.62
C ILE A 220 1.85 14.28 -17.26
N HIS A 221 2.81 13.37 -17.44
CA HIS A 221 2.66 11.96 -17.10
C HIS A 221 3.31 11.70 -15.75
N VAL A 222 2.53 11.26 -14.77
CA VAL A 222 3.04 10.89 -13.45
C VAL A 222 2.79 9.41 -13.24
N VAL A 223 3.85 8.64 -13.01
CA VAL A 223 3.80 7.19 -12.77
C VAL A 223 4.40 6.86 -11.41
N ILE A 224 3.95 5.75 -10.80
CA ILE A 224 4.50 5.25 -9.54
C ILE A 224 5.39 4.05 -9.83
N ALA A 225 6.62 4.11 -9.34
CA ALA A 225 7.53 2.99 -9.22
C ALA A 225 7.57 2.56 -7.74
N GLY A 226 6.78 1.55 -7.39
CA GLY A 226 6.77 0.96 -6.05
C GLY A 226 8.00 0.09 -5.80
N LEU A 227 8.21 -0.30 -4.55
CA LEU A 227 9.35 -1.12 -4.10
C LEU A 227 10.73 -0.55 -4.51
N ALA A 228 10.85 0.78 -4.51
CA ALA A 228 12.07 1.46 -4.93
C ALA A 228 12.88 1.96 -3.72
N ASN A 229 14.22 1.82 -3.79
CA ASN A 229 15.22 2.30 -2.82
C ASN A 229 15.16 1.68 -1.40
N GLY A 230 14.01 1.20 -0.96
CA GLY A 230 13.78 0.54 0.32
C GLY A 230 12.42 -0.16 0.35
N TYR A 231 12.13 -0.85 1.45
CA TYR A 231 10.86 -1.54 1.64
C TYR A 231 10.27 -1.25 3.02
N SER A 232 9.10 -0.62 3.02
CA SER A 232 8.36 -0.23 4.20
C SER A 232 6.95 -0.81 4.20
N GLN A 233 6.79 -2.01 3.64
CA GLN A 233 5.51 -2.71 3.55
C GLN A 233 4.49 -1.92 2.70
N TYR A 234 3.24 -1.80 3.15
CA TYR A 234 2.11 -1.33 2.36
C TYR A 234 1.66 0.08 2.75
N VAL A 235 1.14 0.81 1.77
CA VAL A 235 0.54 2.14 1.96
C VAL A 235 -0.89 2.12 1.43
N THR A 236 -1.84 2.33 2.34
CA THR A 236 -3.27 2.38 2.06
C THR A 236 -3.78 3.81 2.19
N THR A 237 -4.98 4.07 1.69
CA THR A 237 -5.69 5.28 2.10
C THR A 237 -6.14 5.18 3.56
N PHE A 238 -6.56 6.30 4.16
CA PHE A 238 -7.16 6.29 5.49
C PHE A 238 -8.40 5.39 5.58
N GLU A 239 -9.26 5.41 4.58
CA GLU A 239 -10.51 4.63 4.54
C GLU A 239 -10.23 3.13 4.42
N GLU A 240 -9.28 2.76 3.57
CA GLU A 240 -8.79 1.38 3.46
C GLU A 240 -8.13 0.93 4.78
N TYR A 241 -7.39 1.82 5.45
CA TYR A 241 -6.77 1.56 6.76
C TYR A 241 -7.83 1.18 7.80
N GLN A 242 -9.01 1.82 7.81
CA GLN A 242 -10.03 1.52 8.81
C GLN A 242 -10.54 0.07 8.74
N VAL A 243 -10.46 -0.59 7.58
CA VAL A 243 -10.96 -1.95 7.39
C VAL A 243 -10.00 -3.00 7.96
N GLN A 244 -8.72 -2.67 8.20
CA GLN A 244 -7.71 -3.57 8.77
C GLN A 244 -7.55 -4.91 8.02
N ARG A 245 -7.61 -4.87 6.68
CA ARG A 245 -7.17 -6.00 5.84
C ARG A 245 -5.64 -6.11 5.80
N TYR A 246 -5.13 -7.11 5.09
CA TYR A 246 -3.70 -7.39 5.03
C TYR A 246 -2.85 -6.18 4.63
N ASP A 247 -3.29 -5.38 3.65
CA ASP A 247 -2.52 -4.25 3.12
C ASP A 247 -2.33 -3.11 4.13
N VAL A 248 -2.94 -3.17 5.32
CA VAL A 248 -2.85 -2.11 6.33
C VAL A 248 -1.57 -2.25 7.17
N LYS A 249 -0.40 -2.01 6.57
CA LYS A 249 0.92 -2.27 7.19
C LYS A 249 1.95 -1.17 6.93
N ALA A 250 2.13 -0.23 7.88
CA ALA A 250 3.44 0.22 8.39
C ALA A 250 3.33 1.55 9.14
N TYR A 251 2.87 2.62 8.48
CA TYR A 251 2.76 3.96 9.07
C TYR A 251 1.32 4.45 8.96
N HIS A 252 0.74 4.84 10.09
CA HIS A 252 -0.53 5.56 10.07
C HIS A 252 -0.23 7.04 9.84
N THR A 253 -0.69 7.57 8.71
CA THR A 253 -1.21 8.93 8.44
C THR A 253 -1.18 9.11 6.93
N ASP A 254 -2.36 9.19 6.31
CA ASP A 254 -2.52 9.52 4.89
C ASP A 254 -2.42 11.05 4.75
N PRO A 255 -1.35 11.63 4.19
CA PRO A 255 -1.25 13.08 3.97
C PRO A 255 -2.20 13.59 2.88
N LEU A 256 -2.80 12.68 2.11
CA LEU A 256 -3.48 12.97 0.85
C LEU A 256 -5.01 12.89 0.97
N GLU A 257 -5.52 12.91 2.21
CA GLU A 257 -6.93 12.72 2.52
C GLU A 257 -7.86 13.59 1.66
N GLN A 258 -7.46 14.80 1.22
CA GLN A 258 -8.41 15.76 0.63
C GLN A 258 -7.86 16.66 -0.50
N THR A 259 -6.71 16.38 -1.12
CA THR A 259 -6.21 17.20 -2.24
C THR A 259 -6.81 16.86 -3.61
N ALA A 260 -7.62 15.80 -3.73
CA ALA A 260 -8.32 15.47 -4.95
C ALA A 260 -9.76 16.03 -4.94
N PRO A 261 -10.15 16.91 -5.90
CA PRO A 261 -11.54 17.31 -6.03
C PRO A 261 -12.37 16.08 -6.41
N SER A 262 -13.27 15.66 -5.52
CA SER A 262 -14.29 14.67 -5.83
C SER A 262 -15.16 15.19 -6.98
N ARG A 263 -14.96 14.69 -8.19
CA ARG A 263 -15.98 14.79 -9.24
C ARG A 263 -17.11 13.83 -8.86
N SER A 264 -18.18 14.41 -8.33
CA SER A 264 -19.47 13.76 -8.20
C SER A 264 -20.05 13.53 -9.60
N SER A 265 -20.45 12.29 -9.88
CA SER A 265 -21.55 11.96 -10.78
C SER A 265 -22.43 10.95 -10.06
#